data_AF-A0A4Q5RBR1-F1
#
_entry.id   AF-A0A4Q5RBR1-F1
#
_cell.length_a   1.000
_cell.length_b   1.000
_cell.length_c   1.000
_cell.angle_alpha   90.00
_cell.angle_beta   90.00
_cell.angle_gamma   90.00
#
_symmetry.space_group_name_H-M   'P 1'
#
loop_
_entity.id
_entity.type
_entity.pdbx_description
1 polymer ?
#
loop_
_entity_poly.entity_id
_entity_poly.type
_entity_poly.pdbx_seq_one_letter_code
_entity_poly.pdbx_strand_id
1 'polypeptide(L)'
;PELPPAEALAEMQHSKAALEQALGTEIISFAYPYGLLNEEVKALAQQAGFTYAVATDTGGLHLEDDRMQIFRVNIFPHETPGSLFKKTAPWYRRYYRWKRKK
;
A
#
# COMPACT_ATOMS: atom_id res chain seq x y z
N PRO A 1 -9.49 -8.76 -13.69
CA PRO A 1 -10.37 -9.79 -13.12
C PRO A 1 -10.09 -9.96 -11.63
N GLU A 2 -11.12 -10.09 -10.80
CA GLU A 2 -10.98 -10.36 -9.37
C GLU A 2 -10.62 -11.85 -9.20
N LEU A 3 -9.55 -12.14 -8.46
CA LEU A 3 -9.07 -13.51 -8.25
C LEU A 3 -9.82 -14.17 -7.08
N PRO A 4 -10.03 -15.49 -7.10
CA PRO A 4 -10.49 -16.22 -5.93
C PRO A 4 -9.56 -16.02 -4.72
N PRO A 5 -10.09 -15.95 -3.49
CA PRO A 5 -9.27 -15.69 -2.29
C PRO A 5 -8.10 -16.66 -2.09
N ALA A 6 -8.31 -17.96 -2.39
CA ALA A 6 -7.27 -18.97 -2.27
C ALA A 6 -6.12 -18.77 -3.27
N GLU A 7 -6.44 -18.36 -4.50
CA GLU A 7 -5.44 -18.05 -5.53
C GLU A 7 -4.67 -16.78 -5.19
N ALA A 8 -5.36 -15.73 -4.73
CA ALA A 8 -4.74 -14.50 -4.28
C ALA A 8 -3.76 -14.74 -3.12
N LEU A 9 -4.14 -15.57 -2.13
CA LEU A 9 -3.25 -15.95 -1.04
C LEU A 9 -2.01 -16.71 -1.53
N ALA A 10 -2.21 -17.66 -2.44
CA ALA A 10 -1.12 -18.44 -3.02
C ALA A 10 -0.14 -17.56 -3.80
N GLU A 11 -0.63 -16.61 -4.61
CA GLU A 11 0.20 -15.65 -5.32
C GLU A 11 1.02 -14.77 -4.36
N MET A 12 0.39 -14.26 -3.31
CA MET A 12 1.05 -13.46 -2.28
C MET A 12 2.18 -14.23 -1.59
N GLN A 13 1.90 -15.46 -1.15
CA GLN A 13 2.88 -16.33 -0.48
C GLN A 13 4.01 -16.72 -1.42
N HIS A 14 3.70 -17.08 -2.67
CA HIS A 14 4.70 -17.44 -3.67
C HIS A 14 5.61 -16.25 -4.01
N SER A 15 5.04 -15.06 -4.22
CA SER A 15 5.82 -13.85 -4.47
C SER A 15 6.72 -13.49 -3.29
N LYS A 16 6.20 -13.57 -2.06
CA LYS A 16 6.98 -13.36 -0.83
C LYS A 16 8.16 -14.33 -0.78
N ALA A 17 7.91 -15.64 -0.89
CA ALA A 17 8.96 -16.66 -0.82
C ALA A 17 10.03 -16.49 -1.90
N ALA A 18 9.62 -16.19 -3.15
CA ALA A 18 10.56 -15.95 -4.26
C ALA A 18 11.47 -14.75 -3.99
N LEU A 19 10.92 -13.64 -3.47
CA LEU A 19 11.69 -12.44 -3.12
C LEU A 19 12.60 -12.69 -1.92
N GLU A 20 12.12 -13.38 -0.89
CA GLU A 20 12.93 -13.74 0.30
C GLU A 20 14.12 -14.62 -0.08
N GLN A 21 13.91 -15.61 -0.97
CA GLN A 21 14.98 -16.44 -1.50
C GLN A 21 15.98 -15.64 -2.33
N ALA A 22 15.52 -14.72 -3.17
CA ALA A 22 16.38 -13.92 -4.04
C ALA A 22 17.19 -12.86 -3.28
N LEU A 23 16.63 -12.27 -2.23
CA LEU A 23 17.23 -11.16 -1.49
C LEU A 23 17.90 -11.59 -0.18
N GLY A 24 17.63 -12.81 0.30
CA GLY A 24 18.18 -13.33 1.56
C GLY A 24 17.68 -12.58 2.81
N THR A 25 16.53 -11.93 2.70
CA THR A 25 15.91 -11.13 3.78
C THR A 25 14.41 -11.34 3.80
N GLU A 26 13.80 -11.21 4.98
CA GLU A 26 12.35 -11.29 5.13
C GLU A 26 11.66 -10.12 4.39
N ILE A 27 10.57 -10.44 3.69
CA ILE A 27 9.73 -9.45 3.01
C ILE A 27 8.51 -9.17 3.88
N ILE A 28 8.54 -8.02 4.54
CA ILE A 28 7.53 -7.62 5.53
C ILE A 28 6.42 -6.75 4.94
N SER A 29 6.54 -6.30 3.70
CA SER A 29 5.64 -5.29 3.11
C SER A 29 4.98 -5.77 1.82
N PHE A 30 3.72 -5.40 1.64
CA PHE A 30 2.96 -5.64 0.40
C PHE A 30 2.45 -4.35 -0.23
N ALA A 31 2.26 -4.34 -1.55
CA ALA A 31 1.61 -3.22 -2.26
C ALA A 31 0.47 -3.76 -3.11
N TYR A 32 -0.76 -3.28 -2.84
CA TYR A 32 -1.93 -3.77 -3.55
C TYR A 32 -1.86 -3.44 -5.05
N PRO A 33 -1.99 -4.43 -5.95
CA PRO A 33 -2.04 -4.18 -7.38
C PRO A 33 -3.13 -3.17 -7.72
N TYR A 34 -2.76 -2.12 -8.47
CA TYR A 34 -3.64 -1.00 -8.82
C TYR A 34 -4.26 -0.24 -7.64
N GLY A 35 -3.86 -0.53 -6.40
CA GLY A 35 -4.50 0.00 -5.19
C GLY A 35 -5.89 -0.56 -4.91
N LEU A 36 -6.27 -1.67 -5.54
CA LEU A 36 -7.55 -2.33 -5.30
C LEU A 36 -7.42 -3.17 -4.03
N LEU A 37 -8.21 -2.84 -3.02
CA LEU A 37 -8.22 -3.54 -1.74
C LEU A 37 -9.62 -3.46 -1.11
N ASN A 38 -9.94 -4.49 -0.33
CA ASN A 38 -11.10 -4.59 0.55
C ASN A 38 -10.64 -5.30 1.84
N GLU A 39 -11.54 -5.49 2.81
CA GLU A 39 -11.18 -6.14 4.09
C GLU A 39 -10.74 -7.61 3.90
N GLU A 40 -11.28 -8.32 2.91
CA GLU A 40 -10.87 -9.70 2.61
C GLU A 40 -9.42 -9.74 2.12
N VAL A 41 -9.06 -8.92 1.12
CA VAL A 41 -7.69 -8.85 0.57
C VAL A 41 -6.69 -8.36 1.63
N LYS A 42 -7.11 -7.47 2.55
CA LYS A 42 -6.30 -7.09 3.71
C LYS A 42 -6.01 -8.29 4.61
N ALA A 43 -7.02 -9.09 4.92
CA ALA A 43 -6.86 -10.31 5.72
C ALA A 43 -5.95 -11.33 5.02
N LEU A 44 -6.08 -11.51 3.70
CA LEU A 44 -5.21 -12.40 2.93
C LEU A 44 -3.75 -11.94 2.95
N ALA A 45 -3.49 -10.64 2.81
CA ALA A 45 -2.14 -10.10 2.91
C ALA A 45 -1.52 -10.31 4.31
N GLN A 46 -2.33 -10.19 5.37
CA GLN A 46 -1.86 -10.52 6.71
C GLN A 46 -1.59 -12.02 6.88
N GLN A 47 -2.47 -12.88 6.34
CA GLN A 47 -2.32 -14.34 6.35
C GLN A 47 -1.10 -14.81 5.54
N ALA A 48 -0.73 -14.08 4.48
CA ALA A 48 0.48 -14.32 3.71
C ALA A 48 1.77 -13.98 4.49
N GLY A 49 1.67 -13.36 5.67
CA GLY A 49 2.80 -13.03 6.52
C GLY A 49 3.42 -11.66 6.25
N PHE A 50 2.65 -10.70 5.70
CA PHE A 50 3.08 -9.31 5.61
C PHE A 50 2.73 -8.56 6.91
N THR A 51 3.63 -7.70 7.35
CA THR A 51 3.48 -6.87 8.56
C THR A 51 2.75 -5.55 8.28
N TYR A 52 2.83 -5.06 7.04
CA TYR A 52 2.10 -3.89 6.59
C TYR A 52 1.89 -3.92 5.07
N ALA A 53 0.88 -3.19 4.60
CA ALA A 53 0.56 -3.09 3.18
C ALA A 53 0.24 -1.65 2.77
N VAL A 54 0.63 -1.30 1.54
CA VAL A 54 0.58 0.05 0.98
C VAL A 54 -0.55 0.16 -0.03
N ALA A 55 -1.43 1.14 0.20
CA ALA A 55 -2.51 1.52 -0.68
C ALA A 55 -2.10 2.69 -1.60
N THR A 56 -2.99 3.12 -2.50
CA THR A 56 -2.74 4.23 -3.42
C THR A 56 -3.12 5.57 -2.80
N ASP A 57 -4.41 5.82 -2.55
CA ASP A 57 -4.92 7.11 -2.07
C ASP A 57 -5.89 7.00 -0.87
N THR A 58 -5.96 5.82 -0.27
CA THR A 58 -6.77 5.50 0.92
C THR A 58 -5.87 5.09 2.08
N GLY A 59 -6.42 5.03 3.29
CA GLY A 59 -5.67 4.66 4.49
C GLY A 59 -5.61 5.74 5.55
N GLY A 60 -5.00 5.41 6.69
CA GLY A 60 -4.82 6.26 7.87
C GLY A 60 -4.09 7.59 7.62
N LEU A 61 -4.26 8.56 8.53
CA LEU A 61 -3.39 9.74 8.56
C LEU A 61 -2.01 9.32 9.06
N HIS A 62 -2.00 8.45 10.05
CA HIS A 62 -0.84 7.81 10.64
C HIS A 62 -0.73 6.36 10.16
N LEU A 63 0.48 5.81 10.26
CA LEU A 63 0.75 4.41 9.91
C LEU A 63 0.07 3.42 10.86
N GLU A 64 -0.10 3.83 12.12
CA GLU A 64 -0.70 3.02 13.17
C GLU A 64 -2.23 2.88 13.04
N ASP A 65 -2.89 3.82 12.34
CA ASP A 65 -4.34 3.80 12.16
C ASP A 65 -4.79 2.53 11.41
N ASP A 66 -4.04 2.13 10.37
CA ASP A 66 -4.25 0.88 9.62
C ASP A 66 -2.95 0.46 8.92
N ARG A 67 -2.25 -0.51 9.51
CA ARG A 67 -0.97 -1.03 8.98
C ARG A 67 -1.16 -1.76 7.65
N MET A 68 -2.36 -2.27 7.37
CA MET A 68 -2.68 -2.95 6.11
C MET A 68 -3.25 -1.99 5.07
N GLN A 69 -3.29 -0.69 5.37
CA GLN A 69 -3.78 0.32 4.43
C GLN A 69 -3.00 1.62 4.59
N ILE A 70 -1.72 1.57 4.23
CA ILE A 70 -0.84 2.75 4.32
C ILE A 70 -1.07 3.66 3.11
N PHE A 71 -1.44 4.91 3.38
CA PHE A 71 -1.58 5.95 2.35
C PHE A 71 -0.24 6.30 1.69
N ARG A 72 -0.23 6.40 0.36
CA ARG A 72 0.92 6.84 -0.44
C ARG A 72 0.63 8.16 -1.17
N VAL A 73 1.66 8.97 -1.36
CA VAL A 73 1.58 10.18 -2.19
C VAL A 73 2.03 9.83 -3.60
N ASN A 74 1.14 9.97 -4.59
CA ASN A 74 1.51 9.79 -5.99
C ASN A 74 2.45 10.91 -6.45
N ILE A 75 3.56 10.54 -7.09
CA ILE A 75 4.53 11.43 -7.72
C ILE A 75 4.39 11.27 -9.24
N PHE A 76 4.26 12.37 -9.98
CA PHE A 76 4.13 12.34 -11.44
C PHE A 76 5.45 12.76 -12.14
N PRO A 77 5.65 12.42 -13.41
CA PRO A 77 6.87 12.80 -14.13
C PRO A 77 7.07 14.33 -14.27
N HIS A 78 5.98 15.11 -14.26
CA HIS A 78 5.99 16.55 -14.45
C HIS A 78 5.89 17.33 -13.12
N GLU A 79 6.31 16.73 -12.00
CA GLU A 79 6.39 17.47 -10.73
C GLU A 79 7.41 18.61 -10.84
N THR A 80 7.03 19.77 -10.33
CA THR A 80 7.94 20.90 -10.11
C THR A 80 8.50 20.85 -8.69
N PRO A 81 9.59 21.57 -8.38
CA PRO A 81 10.08 21.68 -7.00
C PRO A 81 9.00 22.13 -6.00
N GLY A 82 8.13 23.06 -6.41
CA GLY A 82 7.02 23.52 -5.59
C GLY A 82 5.93 22.46 -5.37
N SER A 83 5.60 21.67 -6.39
CA SER A 83 4.62 20.58 -6.24
C SER A 83 5.18 19.42 -5.42
N LEU A 84 6.47 19.12 -5.55
CA LEU A 84 7.18 18.14 -4.72
C LEU A 84 7.20 18.59 -3.25
N PHE A 85 7.60 19.83 -2.97
CA PHE A 85 7.58 20.40 -1.61
C PHE A 85 6.19 20.31 -0.98
N LYS A 86 5.15 20.68 -1.73
CA LYS A 86 3.76 20.52 -1.27
C LYS A 86 3.44 19.06 -0.94
N LYS A 87 3.85 18.10 -1.77
CA LYS A 87 3.53 16.67 -1.63
C LYS A 87 4.26 15.97 -0.48
N THR A 88 5.44 16.45 -0.11
CA THR A 88 6.23 15.91 1.01
C THR A 88 5.95 16.62 2.34
N ALA A 89 5.21 17.74 2.33
CA ALA A 89 4.91 18.48 3.54
C ALA A 89 3.96 17.71 4.49
N PRO A 90 4.14 17.80 5.83
CA PRO A 90 3.31 17.08 6.80
C PRO A 90 1.81 17.39 6.70
N TRP A 91 1.45 18.62 6.32
CA TRP A 91 0.06 19.05 6.16
C TRP A 91 -0.62 18.51 4.89
N TYR A 92 0.15 17.97 3.94
CA TYR A 92 -0.37 17.54 2.64
C TYR A 92 -1.44 16.46 2.76
N ARG A 93 -1.25 15.48 3.66
CA ARG A 93 -2.22 14.39 3.87
C ARG A 93 -3.60 14.91 4.27
N ARG A 94 -3.64 15.87 5.19
CA ARG A 94 -4.88 16.55 5.63
C ARG A 94 -5.51 17.33 4.48
N TYR A 95 -4.72 18.11 3.76
CA TYR A 95 -5.17 18.85 2.58
C TYR A 95 -5.75 17.92 1.50
N TYR A 96 -5.08 16.79 1.24
CA TYR A 96 -5.47 15.81 0.22
C TYR A 96 -6.84 15.21 0.53
N ARG A 97 -7.07 14.77 1.77
CA ARG A 97 -8.37 14.24 2.23
C ARG A 97 -9.49 15.27 2.09
N TRP A 98 -9.27 16.47 2.62
CA TRP A 98 -10.22 17.58 2.50
C TRP A 98 -10.59 17.87 1.04
N LYS A 99 -9.61 17.98 0.15
CA LYS A 99 -9.83 18.26 -1.27
C LYS A 99 -10.61 17.14 -1.98
N ARG A 100 -10.35 15.89 -1.62
CA ARG A 100 -10.95 14.70 -2.25
C ARG A 100 -12.29 14.30 -1.64
N LYS A 101 -12.76 14.98 -0.58
CA LYS A 101 -13.97 14.64 0.20
C LYS A 101 -13.98 13.17 0.66
N LYS A 102 -12.80 12.65 1.02
CA LYS A 102 -12.59 11.31 1.57
C LYS A 102 -12.22 11.40 3.05
#